data_AF-A0A7S1PYM6-F1
#
_entry.id   AF-A0A7S1PYM6-F1
#
_cell.length_a   1.000
_cell.length_b   1.000
_cell.length_c   1.000
_cell.angle_alpha   90.00
_cell.angle_beta   90.00
_cell.angle_gamma   90.00
#
_symmetry.space_group_name_H-M   'P 1'
#
loop_
_entity.id
_entity.type
_entity.pdbx_description
1 polymer ?
#
loop_
_entity_poly.entity_id
_entity_poly.type
_entity_poly.pdbx_seq_one_letter_code
_entity_poly.pdbx_strand_id
1 'polypeptide(L)'
;MAITAEQFATTLENMTRAWEAVPEAERLPKDEERSFFDGCKGACLEMVQRWHGGESSHPDRLELASEYANSDEGMKKLIDDLFKIRDDPFVQAADLKLRLIKYTAPPRD
;
A
#
# COMPACT_ATOMS: atom_id res chain seq x y z
N MET A 1 -15.19 2.70 -11.34
CA MET A 1 -13.98 2.27 -12.06
C MET A 1 -13.01 1.73 -11.03
N ALA A 2 -12.69 0.44 -11.11
CA ALA A 2 -11.75 -0.17 -10.17
C ALA A 2 -10.34 0.45 -10.34
N ILE A 3 -9.58 0.49 -9.24
CA ILE A 3 -8.17 0.88 -9.23
C ILE A 3 -7.38 0.03 -10.22
N THR A 4 -6.50 0.66 -11.00
CA THR A 4 -5.63 -0.03 -11.94
C THR A 4 -4.33 -0.51 -11.27
N ALA A 5 -3.62 -1.43 -11.92
CA ALA A 5 -2.30 -1.87 -11.50
C ALA A 5 -1.31 -0.70 -11.33
N GLU A 6 -1.32 0.27 -12.25
CA GLU A 6 -0.44 1.44 -12.22
C GLU A 6 -0.77 2.38 -11.05
N GLN A 7 -2.06 2.62 -10.79
CA GLN A 7 -2.52 3.42 -9.64
C GLN A 7 -2.12 2.75 -8.33
N PHE A 8 -2.31 1.43 -8.24
CA PHE A 8 -1.92 0.72 -7.04
C PHE A 8 -0.38 0.67 -6.87
N ALA A 9 0.38 0.44 -7.93
CA ALA A 9 1.83 0.50 -7.90
C ALA A 9 2.32 1.89 -7.45
N THR A 10 1.71 2.97 -7.94
CA THR A 10 2.01 4.35 -7.50
C THR A 10 1.77 4.52 -5.99
N THR A 11 0.71 3.91 -5.45
CA THR A 11 0.46 3.90 -4.01
C THR A 11 1.58 3.19 -3.26
N LEU A 12 1.97 1.98 -3.68
CA LEU A 12 3.06 1.22 -3.05
C LEU A 12 4.41 1.94 -3.14
N GLU A 13 4.67 2.66 -4.24
CA GLU A 13 5.86 3.50 -4.38
C GLU A 13 5.87 4.68 -3.40
N ASN A 14 4.73 5.35 -3.20
CA ASN A 14 4.61 6.41 -2.21
C ASN A 14 4.84 5.87 -0.79
N MET A 15 4.32 4.68 -0.47
CA MET A 15 4.60 4.01 0.80
C MET A 15 6.08 3.66 0.94
N THR A 16 6.71 3.20 -0.15
CA THR A 16 8.14 2.89 -0.19
C THR A 16 8.97 4.14 0.13
N ARG A 17 8.68 5.28 -0.51
CA ARG A 17 9.37 6.56 -0.23
C ARG A 17 9.22 7.01 1.22
N ALA A 18 8.06 6.78 1.82
CA ALA A 18 7.86 7.07 3.24
C ALA A 18 8.76 6.21 4.13
N TRP A 19 8.97 4.93 3.79
CA TRP A 19 9.92 4.05 4.50
C TRP A 19 11.38 4.37 4.20
N GLU A 20 11.72 4.84 3.01
CA GLU A 20 13.08 5.30 2.68
C GLU A 20 13.52 6.46 3.60
N ALA A 21 12.58 7.30 4.03
CA ALA A 21 12.83 8.38 4.99
C ALA A 21 13.03 7.89 6.43
N VAL A 22 12.64 6.65 6.76
CA VAL A 22 12.86 6.04 8.08
C VAL A 22 14.28 5.45 8.12
N PRO A 23 15.10 5.73 9.15
CA PRO A 23 16.41 5.10 9.33
C PRO A 23 16.33 3.58 9.35
N GLU A 24 17.27 2.88 8.71
CA GLU A 24 17.23 1.41 8.54
C GLU A 24 17.04 0.63 9.86
N ALA A 25 17.64 1.12 10.95
CA ALA A 25 17.55 0.51 12.28
C ALA A 25 16.16 0.67 12.94
N GLU A 26 15.35 1.64 12.50
CA GLU A 26 13.99 1.90 12.97
C GLU A 26 12.92 1.27 12.08
N ARG A 27 13.33 0.60 10.99
CA ARG A 27 12.43 -0.14 10.10
C ARG A 27 12.00 -1.47 10.72
N LEU A 28 11.21 -2.25 9.99
CA LEU A 28 10.75 -3.54 10.49
C LEU A 28 11.88 -4.60 10.39
N PRO A 29 11.90 -5.58 11.31
CA PRO A 29 12.86 -6.68 11.28
C PRO A 29 12.75 -7.50 9.99
N LYS A 30 13.88 -7.89 9.41
CA LYS A 30 13.91 -8.62 8.13
C LYS A 30 13.20 -9.97 8.17
N ASP A 31 13.19 -10.64 9.32
CA ASP A 31 12.51 -11.92 9.55
C ASP A 31 10.98 -11.77 9.69
N GLU A 32 10.48 -10.55 9.85
CA GLU A 32 9.06 -10.22 9.80
C GLU A 32 8.57 -9.83 8.38
N GLU A 33 9.38 -10.03 7.33
CA GLU A 33 9.04 -9.67 5.94
C GLU A 33 7.70 -10.28 5.53
N ARG A 34 6.80 -9.40 5.06
CA ARG A 34 5.46 -9.77 4.58
C ARG A 34 5.11 -8.96 3.35
N SER A 35 4.41 -9.58 2.41
CA SER A 35 3.80 -8.88 1.29
C SER A 35 2.72 -7.95 1.80
N PHE A 36 2.44 -6.88 1.05
CA PHE A 36 1.29 -6.03 1.31
C PHE A 36 0.02 -6.86 1.48
N PHE A 37 -0.15 -7.91 0.67
CA PHE A 37 -1.34 -8.77 0.66
C PHE A 37 -1.48 -9.68 1.89
N ASP A 38 -0.43 -9.88 2.69
CA ASP A 38 -0.48 -10.74 3.89
C ASP A 38 -1.18 -10.07 5.09
N GLY A 39 -1.53 -8.78 4.96
CA GLY A 39 -2.13 -7.99 6.03
C GLY A 39 -2.75 -6.67 5.58
N CYS A 40 -3.21 -6.58 4.33
CA CYS A 40 -3.55 -5.32 3.68
C CYS A 40 -4.75 -4.57 4.28
N LYS A 41 -5.58 -5.18 5.14
CA LYS A 41 -6.81 -4.55 5.65
C LYS A 41 -6.57 -3.18 6.30
N GLY A 42 -5.62 -3.11 7.23
CA GLY A 42 -5.28 -1.85 7.90
C GLY A 42 -4.74 -0.80 6.93
N ALA A 43 -3.87 -1.23 6.01
CA ALA A 43 -3.32 -0.35 4.98
C ALA A 43 -4.39 0.16 4.00
N CYS A 44 -5.32 -0.69 3.58
CA CYS A 44 -6.43 -0.31 2.71
C CYS A 44 -7.37 0.69 3.38
N LEU A 45 -7.65 0.51 4.68
CA LEU A 45 -8.46 1.48 5.43
C LEU A 45 -7.75 2.84 5.47
N GLU A 46 -6.46 2.85 5.80
CA GLU A 46 -5.66 4.06 5.84
C GLU A 46 -5.56 4.73 4.46
N MET A 47 -5.39 3.96 3.38
CA MET A 47 -5.37 4.47 2.01
C MET A 47 -6.67 5.23 1.68
N VAL A 48 -7.82 4.60 1.95
CA VAL A 48 -9.13 5.20 1.73
C VAL A 48 -9.27 6.49 2.55
N GLN A 49 -8.95 6.44 3.85
CA GLN A 49 -9.01 7.63 4.72
C GLN A 49 -8.13 8.76 4.20
N ARG A 50 -6.90 8.47 3.75
CA ARG A 50 -5.97 9.47 3.20
C ARG A 50 -6.43 10.06 1.86
N TRP A 51 -7.11 9.28 1.02
CA TRP A 51 -7.70 9.81 -0.22
C TRP A 51 -8.82 10.81 0.07
N HIS A 52 -9.68 10.50 1.05
CA HIS A 52 -10.77 11.37 1.48
C HIS A 52 -10.30 12.57 2.32
N GLY A 53 -9.25 12.40 3.13
CA GLY A 53 -8.69 13.45 3.99
C GLY A 53 -7.77 14.44 3.27
N GLY A 54 -7.41 14.18 2.00
CA GLY A 54 -6.52 15.05 1.22
C GLY A 54 -5.03 14.91 1.57
N GLU A 55 -4.67 13.98 2.45
CA GLU A 55 -3.29 13.71 2.87
C GLU A 55 -2.53 12.83 1.87
N SER A 56 -3.24 12.15 0.97
CA SER A 56 -2.62 11.34 -0.07
C SER A 56 -1.96 12.19 -1.15
N SER A 57 -0.71 11.90 -1.48
CA SER A 57 0.00 12.48 -2.64
C SER A 57 -0.33 11.78 -3.97
N HIS A 58 -1.28 10.84 -3.97
CA HIS A 58 -1.67 10.12 -5.19
C HIS A 58 -2.35 11.08 -6.19
N PRO A 59 -1.94 11.12 -7.48
CA PRO A 59 -2.54 12.01 -8.47
C PRO A 59 -4.05 11.79 -8.62
N ASP A 60 -4.46 10.52 -8.67
CA ASP A 60 -5.87 10.14 -8.85
C ASP A 60 -6.66 10.02 -7.54
N ARG A 61 -6.17 10.61 -6.43
CA ARG A 61 -6.81 10.45 -5.11
C ARG A 61 -8.30 10.84 -5.09
N LEU A 62 -8.70 11.83 -5.88
CA LEU A 62 -10.10 12.28 -5.93
C LEU A 62 -10.99 11.26 -6.64
N GLU A 63 -10.48 10.64 -7.70
CA GLU A 63 -11.18 9.59 -8.42
C GLU A 63 -11.27 8.33 -7.56
N LEU A 64 -10.18 7.95 -6.89
CA LEU A 64 -10.14 6.82 -5.97
C LEU A 64 -11.06 7.05 -4.76
N ALA A 65 -11.11 8.26 -4.19
CA ALA A 65 -12.05 8.61 -3.13
C ALA A 65 -13.50 8.53 -3.59
N SER A 66 -13.79 8.88 -4.85
CA SER A 66 -15.13 8.72 -5.41
C SER A 66 -15.51 7.26 -5.63
N GLU A 67 -14.55 6.39 -5.94
CA GLU A 67 -14.82 4.96 -6.18
C GLU A 67 -14.97 4.14 -4.88
N TYR A 68 -14.14 4.47 -3.90
CA TYR A 68 -14.03 3.77 -2.63
C TYR A 68 -14.50 4.69 -1.50
N ALA A 69 -15.73 4.47 -1.03
CA ALA A 69 -16.30 5.23 0.07
C ALA A 69 -15.45 5.14 1.35
N ASN A 70 -15.42 6.19 2.16
CA ASN A 70 -14.73 6.21 3.46
C ASN A 70 -15.49 5.38 4.52
N SER A 71 -15.62 4.08 4.27
CA SER A 71 -16.35 3.11 5.09
C SER A 71 -15.73 1.72 4.95
N ASP A 72 -16.13 0.80 5.84
CA ASP A 72 -15.71 -0.61 5.77
C ASP A 72 -16.09 -1.28 4.43
N GLU A 73 -17.19 -0.86 3.81
CA GLU A 73 -17.62 -1.37 2.51
C GLU A 73 -16.69 -0.91 1.39
N GLY A 74 -16.29 0.36 1.39
CA GLY A 74 -15.32 0.88 0.43
C GLY A 74 -13.95 0.22 0.59
N MET A 75 -13.52 -0.02 1.83
CA MET A 75 -12.30 -0.78 2.12
C MET A 75 -12.38 -2.23 1.59
N LYS A 76 -13.49 -2.94 1.84
CA LYS A 76 -13.67 -4.31 1.32
C LYS A 76 -13.63 -4.36 -0.20
N LYS A 77 -14.33 -3.41 -0.85
CA LYS A 77 -14.32 -3.28 -2.31
C LYS A 77 -12.90 -3.04 -2.84
N LEU A 78 -12.14 -2.16 -2.20
CA LEU A 78 -10.74 -1.91 -2.55
C LEU A 78 -9.91 -3.19 -2.43
N ILE A 79 -10.01 -3.92 -1.32
CA ILE A 79 -9.30 -5.19 -1.13
C ILE A 79 -9.62 -6.15 -2.28
N ASP A 80 -10.91 -6.36 -2.58
CA ASP A 80 -11.32 -7.29 -3.63
C ASP A 80 -10.74 -6.90 -5.00
N ASP A 81 -10.68 -5.61 -5.32
CA ASP A 81 -10.08 -5.12 -6.57
C ASP A 81 -8.56 -5.28 -6.58
N LEU A 82 -7.88 -5.00 -5.46
CA LEU A 82 -6.43 -5.18 -5.33
C LEU A 82 -6.03 -6.65 -5.50
N PHE A 83 -6.82 -7.59 -4.97
CA PHE A 83 -6.54 -9.02 -5.13
C PHE A 83 -6.68 -9.50 -6.58
N LYS A 84 -7.52 -8.85 -7.41
CA LYS A 84 -7.65 -9.19 -8.84
C LYS A 84 -6.42 -8.78 -9.67
N ILE A 85 -5.71 -7.74 -9.23
CA ILE A 85 -4.52 -7.20 -9.91
C ILE A 85 -3.21 -7.62 -9.22
N ARG A 86 -3.28 -8.49 -8.20
CA ARG A 86 -2.12 -8.92 -7.40
C ARG A 86 -0.98 -9.48 -8.24
N ASP A 87 -1.32 -10.25 -9.26
CA ASP A 87 -0.34 -10.94 -10.10
C ASP A 87 0.12 -10.08 -11.28
N ASP A 88 -0.29 -8.82 -11.34
CA ASP A 88 0.21 -7.86 -12.34
C ASP A 88 1.70 -7.56 -12.10
N PRO A 89 2.56 -7.55 -13.14
CA PRO A 89 3.99 -7.32 -12.99
C PRO A 89 4.36 -6.00 -12.31
N PHE A 90 3.60 -4.92 -12.54
CA PHE A 90 3.85 -3.63 -11.91
C PHE A 90 3.55 -3.68 -10.40
N VAL A 91 2.48 -4.38 -10.03
CA VAL A 91 2.09 -4.58 -8.62
C VAL A 91 3.11 -5.46 -7.91
N GLN A 92 3.53 -6.56 -8.52
CA GLN A 92 4.55 -7.45 -7.95
C GLN A 92 5.90 -6.73 -7.75
N ALA A 93 6.32 -5.94 -8.73
CA ALA A 93 7.57 -5.19 -8.63
C ALA A 93 7.51 -4.13 -7.52
N ALA A 94 6.41 -3.39 -7.42
CA ALA A 94 6.23 -2.37 -6.39
C ALA A 94 6.10 -2.99 -4.98
N ASP A 95 5.38 -4.12 -4.84
CA ASP A 95 5.30 -4.85 -3.57
C ASP A 95 6.66 -5.40 -3.12
N LEU A 96 7.41 -6.01 -4.04
CA LEU A 96 8.76 -6.49 -3.75
C LEU A 96 9.67 -5.34 -3.30
N LYS A 97 9.63 -4.22 -4.01
CA LYS A 97 10.42 -3.03 -3.65
C LYS A 97 10.05 -2.53 -2.25
N LEU A 98 8.75 -2.41 -1.96
CA LEU A 98 8.26 -2.00 -0.64
C LEU A 98 8.80 -2.93 0.45
N ARG A 99 8.74 -4.25 0.24
CA ARG A 99 9.25 -5.23 1.20
C ARG A 99 10.74 -5.06 1.48
N LEU A 100 11.56 -4.95 0.43
CA LEU A 100 13.00 -4.81 0.55
C LEU A 100 13.42 -3.54 1.31
N ILE A 101 12.64 -2.47 1.21
CA ILE A 101 12.90 -1.22 1.92
C ILE A 101 12.35 -1.25 3.34
N LYS A 102 11.14 -1.77 3.53
CA LYS A 102 10.42 -1.76 4.81
C LYS A 102 11.02 -2.70 5.85
N TYR A 103 11.64 -3.80 5.41
CA TYR A 103 12.11 -4.89 6.28
C TYR A 103 13.66 -5.00 6.27
N THR A 104 14.35 -3.96 6.74
CA THR A 104 15.82 -3.89 6.76
C THR A 104 16.45 -3.99 8.15
N ALA A 105 15.67 -3.86 9.23
CA ALA A 105 16.23 -3.89 10.57
C ALA A 105 16.68 -5.33 10.94
N PRO A 106 17.66 -5.49 11.84
CA PRO A 106 18.05 -6.80 12.34
C PRO A 106 16.88 -7.47 13.11
N PRO A 107 16.88 -8.81 13.21
CA PRO A 107 15.93 -9.55 14.05
C PRO A 107 15.95 -9.05 15.50
N ARG A 108 14.80 -9.07 16.16
CA ARG A 108 14.69 -8.73 17.59
C ARG A 108 15.01 -9.99 18.40
N ASP A 109 16.12 -9.95 19.15
CA ASP A 109 16.51 -10.98 20.12
C ASP A 109 15.50 -11.14 21.27
#